data_AF-A0A1E1MRR6-F1
#
_entry.id   AF-A0A1E1MRR6-F1
#
_cell.length_a   1.000
_cell.length_b   1.000
_cell.length_c   1.000
_cell.angle_alpha   90.00
_cell.angle_beta   90.00
_cell.angle_gamma   90.00
#
_symmetry.space_group_name_H-M   'P 1'
#
loop_
_entity.id
_entity.type
_entity.pdbx_description
1 polymer ?
#
loop_
_entity_poly.entity_id
_entity_poly.type
_entity_poly.pdbx_seq_one_letter_code
_entity_poly.pdbx_strand_id
1 'polypeptide(L)'
;MASKPEWQAWIREELDFVFGGEADGSEEDYGKAFPKLKRCLAVMYETLRLYGPVVFIPKVTGDNVTEIESEGRSYSIPPNTTILVNVTALNTDPQYWGSDSLTWKPGRWIHSPGKLVGIAGEEMIQPPKGRFLAWASGPRICPGKKFSQVEFVAVMATLFRRLRVVPVKNQGENEDDVRRRIHDTVEDSELRMTLSMKHSERIKLVWEEG
;
A
#
# COMPACT_ATOMS: atom_id res chain seq x y z
N MET A 1 -11.45 -0.18 3.30
CA MET A 1 -12.19 1.10 3.22
C MET A 1 -13.70 0.93 3.43
N ALA A 2 -14.40 0.03 2.72
CA ALA A 2 -15.87 -0.10 2.82
C ALA A 2 -16.39 -0.37 4.25
N SER A 3 -15.69 -1.21 5.03
CA SER A 3 -16.00 -1.51 6.44
C SER A 3 -15.44 -0.48 7.44
N LYS A 4 -14.86 0.62 6.95
CA LYS A 4 -14.04 1.58 7.72
C LYS A 4 -14.48 3.02 7.41
N PRO A 5 -15.72 3.40 7.76
CA PRO A 5 -16.28 4.72 7.44
C PRO A 5 -15.48 5.89 8.03
N GLU A 6 -14.83 5.69 9.17
CA GLU A 6 -13.96 6.67 9.82
C GLU A 6 -12.78 7.06 8.93
N TRP A 7 -12.17 6.08 8.24
CA TRP A 7 -11.07 6.34 7.32
C TRP A 7 -11.54 6.93 5.99
N GLN A 8 -12.77 6.64 5.56
CA GLN A 8 -13.39 7.31 4.41
C GLN A 8 -13.71 8.78 4.70
N ALA A 9 -14.20 9.09 5.89
CA ALA A 9 -14.41 10.47 6.34
C ALA A 9 -13.08 11.21 6.45
N TRP A 10 -12.06 10.56 7.03
CA TRP A 10 -10.72 11.13 7.18
C TRP A 10 -10.07 11.51 5.84
N ILE A 11 -10.15 10.67 4.80
CA ILE A 11 -9.64 11.09 3.48
C ILE A 11 -10.55 12.14 2.83
N ARG A 12 -11.85 12.13 3.07
CA ARG A 12 -12.79 13.12 2.52
C ARG A 12 -12.50 14.53 3.04
N GLU A 13 -12.18 14.67 4.32
CA GLU A 13 -11.73 15.95 4.88
C GLU A 13 -10.52 16.52 4.12
N GLU A 14 -9.55 15.68 3.74
CA GLU A 14 -8.42 16.09 2.90
C GLU A 14 -8.87 16.48 1.49
N LEU A 15 -9.74 15.70 0.86
CA LEU A 15 -10.24 16.00 -0.48
C LEU A 15 -11.05 17.29 -0.51
N ASP A 16 -11.86 17.56 0.50
CA ASP A 16 -12.63 18.79 0.64
C ASP A 16 -11.70 19.98 0.92
N PHE A 17 -10.63 19.78 1.69
CA PHE A 17 -9.62 20.82 1.91
C PHE A 17 -8.83 21.16 0.64
N VAL A 18 -8.47 20.15 -0.16
CA VAL A 18 -7.68 20.35 -1.39
C VAL A 18 -8.55 20.87 -2.53
N PHE A 19 -9.78 20.37 -2.68
CA PHE A 19 -10.63 20.62 -3.86
C PHE A 19 -11.95 21.37 -3.59
N GLY A 20 -12.32 21.62 -2.33
CA GLY A 20 -13.65 22.15 -1.96
C GLY A 20 -13.94 23.60 -2.39
N GLY A 21 -12.96 24.31 -2.94
CA GLY A 21 -13.12 25.64 -3.52
C GLY A 21 -13.36 25.67 -5.04
N GLU A 22 -13.23 24.54 -5.74
CA GLU A 22 -13.27 24.50 -7.21
C GLU A 22 -14.50 23.74 -7.73
N ALA A 23 -15.20 24.36 -8.69
CA ALA A 23 -16.20 23.67 -9.49
C ALA A 23 -15.56 22.49 -10.22
N ASP A 24 -16.27 21.36 -10.26
CA ASP A 24 -15.87 20.14 -10.98
C ASP A 24 -15.31 20.47 -12.39
N GLY A 25 -13.98 20.39 -12.57
CA GLY A 25 -13.37 20.41 -13.90
C GLY A 25 -12.25 21.41 -14.21
N SER A 26 -11.74 22.20 -13.26
CA SER A 26 -10.37 22.70 -13.43
C SER A 26 -9.44 21.50 -13.34
N GLU A 27 -8.64 21.26 -14.38
CA GLU A 27 -7.35 20.60 -14.23
C GLU A 27 -6.50 21.47 -13.29
N GLU A 28 -6.84 21.49 -12.01
CA GLU A 28 -5.92 21.97 -11.00
C GLU A 28 -4.68 21.12 -11.19
N ASP A 29 -3.58 21.78 -11.54
CA ASP A 29 -2.32 21.15 -11.93
C ASP A 29 -2.03 20.02 -10.94
N TYR A 30 -2.19 18.77 -11.39
CA TYR A 30 -2.08 17.59 -10.54
C TYR A 30 -0.75 17.59 -9.78
N GLY A 31 0.29 18.21 -10.37
CA GLY A 31 1.58 18.45 -9.72
C GLY A 31 1.50 19.26 -8.43
N LYS A 32 0.50 20.14 -8.27
CA LYS A 32 0.23 20.94 -7.06
C LYS A 32 -0.72 20.25 -6.08
N ALA A 33 -1.67 19.45 -6.58
CA ALA A 33 -2.63 18.74 -5.75
C ALA A 33 -2.00 17.51 -5.06
N PHE A 34 -1.28 16.67 -5.80
CA PHE A 34 -0.70 15.42 -5.30
C PHE A 34 0.14 15.59 -4.01
N PRO A 35 1.04 16.59 -3.88
CA PRO A 35 1.80 16.80 -2.65
C PRO A 35 0.95 17.10 -1.40
N LYS A 36 -0.29 17.55 -1.58
CA LYS A 36 -1.23 17.84 -0.49
C LYS A 36 -2.05 16.60 -0.07
N LEU A 37 -2.18 15.59 -0.94
CA LEU A 37 -2.99 14.38 -0.74
C LEU A 37 -2.26 13.29 0.08
N LYS A 38 -1.81 13.67 1.27
CA LYS A 38 -1.00 12.84 2.17
C LYS A 38 -1.80 11.70 2.80
N ARG A 39 -3.06 11.92 3.18
CA ARG A 39 -3.95 10.89 3.76
C ARG A 39 -4.28 9.81 2.73
N CYS A 40 -4.54 10.18 1.48
CA CYS A 40 -4.68 9.21 0.38
C CYS A 40 -3.40 8.37 0.20
N LEU A 41 -2.22 8.99 0.28
CA LEU A 41 -0.95 8.28 0.22
C LEU A 41 -0.71 7.38 1.45
N ALA A 42 -1.13 7.82 2.64
CA ALA A 42 -1.07 7.05 3.88
C ALA A 42 -1.92 5.77 3.81
N VAL A 43 -3.11 5.85 3.18
CA VAL A 43 -3.95 4.68 2.89
C VAL A 43 -3.20 3.68 2.00
N MET A 44 -2.50 4.16 0.96
CA MET A 44 -1.68 3.30 0.10
C MET A 44 -0.59 2.58 0.90
N TYR A 45 0.16 3.35 1.70
CA TYR A 45 1.31 2.84 2.46
C TYR A 45 0.87 1.78 3.48
N GLU A 46 -0.23 2.03 4.20
CA GLU A 46 -0.74 1.06 5.17
C GLU A 46 -1.32 -0.19 4.50
N THR A 47 -1.96 -0.02 3.35
CA THR A 47 -2.45 -1.15 2.55
C THR A 47 -1.30 -2.01 2.05
N LEU A 48 -0.24 -1.41 1.50
CA LEU A 48 0.95 -2.15 1.06
C LEU A 48 1.74 -2.78 2.20
N ARG A 49 1.65 -2.22 3.41
CA ARG A 49 2.30 -2.78 4.60
C ARG A 49 1.71 -4.14 4.96
N LEU A 50 0.39 -4.23 5.04
CA LEU A 50 -0.31 -5.45 5.48
C LEU A 50 -0.70 -6.38 4.32
N TYR A 51 -1.09 -5.80 3.18
CA TYR A 51 -1.67 -6.50 2.03
C TYR A 51 -0.89 -6.20 0.74
N GLY A 52 0.43 -6.03 0.85
CA GLY A 52 1.30 -5.80 -0.30
C GLY A 52 1.41 -7.05 -1.21
N PRO A 53 1.37 -6.90 -2.54
CA PRO A 53 1.42 -8.03 -3.46
C PRO A 53 2.80 -8.72 -3.51
N VAL A 54 3.85 -8.07 -3.00
CA VAL A 54 5.22 -8.59 -2.95
C VAL A 54 5.57 -8.96 -1.51
N VAL A 55 5.51 -10.25 -1.21
CA VAL A 55 5.81 -10.78 0.15
C VAL A 55 7.29 -11.11 0.33
N PHE A 56 8.01 -11.43 -0.74
CA PHE A 56 9.45 -11.68 -0.76
C PHE A 56 10.14 -10.84 -1.83
N ILE A 57 11.29 -10.25 -1.50
CA ILE A 57 12.18 -9.61 -2.48
C ILE A 57 13.42 -10.48 -2.65
N PRO A 58 13.58 -11.17 -3.80
CA PRO A 58 14.78 -11.94 -4.06
C PRO A 58 15.99 -11.02 -4.31
N LYS A 59 17.12 -11.41 -3.74
CA LYS A 59 18.46 -10.84 -3.93
C LYS A 59 19.44 -11.99 -4.16
N VAL A 60 20.55 -11.70 -4.83
CA VAL A 60 21.65 -12.66 -5.03
C VAL A 60 22.96 -11.95 -4.68
N THR A 61 23.84 -12.61 -3.94
CA THR A 61 25.19 -12.09 -3.68
C THR A 61 26.03 -12.11 -4.96
N GLY A 62 27.05 -11.25 -5.03
CA GLY A 62 27.97 -11.24 -6.17
C GLY A 62 28.96 -12.41 -6.15
N ASP A 63 30.03 -12.28 -6.91
CA ASP A 63 31.07 -13.32 -7.05
C ASP A 63 32.00 -13.45 -5.82
N ASN A 64 31.89 -12.52 -4.86
CA ASN A 64 32.68 -12.50 -3.64
C ASN A 64 31.81 -12.77 -2.41
N VAL A 65 32.45 -13.24 -1.34
CA VAL A 65 31.82 -13.37 -0.02
C VAL A 65 31.26 -12.01 0.40
N THR A 66 30.01 -12.00 0.86
CA THR A 66 29.33 -10.81 1.37
C THR A 66 29.25 -10.90 2.88
N GLU A 67 29.93 -9.99 3.59
CA GLU A 67 29.81 -9.87 5.04
C GLU A 67 28.62 -8.99 5.41
N ILE A 68 27.79 -9.47 6.33
CA ILE A 68 26.71 -8.66 6.93
C ILE A 68 26.86 -8.65 8.44
N GLU A 69 26.50 -7.53 9.07
CA GLU A 69 26.43 -7.42 10.52
C GLU A 69 24.98 -7.29 10.96
N SER A 70 24.60 -8.08 11.95
CA SER A 70 23.28 -8.00 12.58
C SER A 70 23.42 -8.32 14.06
N GLU A 71 22.89 -7.43 14.92
CA GLU A 71 22.90 -7.59 16.39
C GLU A 71 24.30 -7.85 16.97
N GLY A 72 25.33 -7.21 16.41
CA GLY A 72 26.72 -7.36 16.85
C GLY A 72 27.37 -8.68 16.44
N ARG A 73 26.74 -9.46 15.55
CA ARG A 73 27.31 -10.67 14.95
C ARG A 73 27.57 -10.44 13.46
N SER A 74 28.73 -10.87 13.00
CA SER A 74 29.09 -10.87 11.58
C SER A 74 28.72 -12.22 10.95
N TYR A 75 28.16 -12.17 9.74
CA TYR A 75 27.78 -13.34 8.96
C TYR A 75 28.38 -13.25 7.56
N SER A 76 29.16 -14.27 7.19
CA SER A 76 29.71 -14.43 5.85
C SER A 76 28.72 -15.17 4.96
N ILE A 77 28.21 -14.49 3.94
CA ILE A 77 27.33 -15.09 2.93
C ILE A 77 28.17 -15.48 1.71
N PRO A 78 28.19 -16.75 1.29
CA PRO A 78 28.93 -17.19 0.12
C PRO A 78 28.51 -16.46 -1.17
N PRO A 79 29.39 -16.40 -2.18
CA PRO A 79 29.04 -15.96 -3.53
C PRO A 79 27.83 -16.70 -4.09
N ASN A 80 27.10 -16.05 -5.01
CA ASN A 80 25.98 -16.65 -5.74
C ASN A 80 24.85 -17.22 -4.85
N THR A 81 24.69 -16.69 -3.64
CA THR A 81 23.66 -17.11 -2.70
C THR A 81 22.37 -16.34 -2.95
N THR A 82 21.25 -17.06 -3.11
CA THR A 82 19.92 -16.45 -3.18
C THR A 82 19.41 -16.12 -1.78
N ILE A 83 19.02 -14.87 -1.58
CA ILE A 83 18.46 -14.34 -0.34
C ILE A 83 17.03 -13.87 -0.62
N LEU A 84 16.06 -14.34 0.16
CA LEU A 84 14.69 -13.88 0.08
C LEU A 84 14.40 -12.96 1.28
N VAL A 85 14.31 -11.65 1.01
CA VAL A 85 13.92 -10.70 2.06
C VAL A 85 12.42 -10.84 2.31
N ASN A 86 12.04 -11.30 3.50
CA ASN A 86 10.64 -11.43 3.90
C ASN A 86 10.06 -10.05 4.25
N VAL A 87 9.37 -9.45 3.29
CA VAL A 87 8.78 -8.11 3.41
C VAL A 87 7.58 -8.13 4.33
N THR A 88 6.77 -9.19 4.28
CA THR A 88 5.59 -9.32 5.13
C THR A 88 5.99 -9.34 6.60
N ALA A 89 6.93 -10.20 6.98
CA ALA A 89 7.42 -10.30 8.36
C ALA A 89 7.96 -8.96 8.85
N LEU A 90 8.78 -8.28 8.04
CA LEU A 90 9.33 -6.96 8.35
C LEU A 90 8.22 -5.90 8.55
N ASN A 91 7.21 -5.91 7.68
CA ASN A 91 6.13 -4.94 7.70
C ASN A 91 5.11 -5.19 8.83
N THR A 92 5.12 -6.37 9.45
CA THR A 92 4.21 -6.75 10.54
C THR A 92 4.90 -6.95 11.89
N ASP A 93 6.23 -6.80 11.95
CA ASP A 93 7.03 -7.01 13.16
C ASP A 93 6.61 -6.04 14.29
N PRO A 94 6.07 -6.54 15.42
CA PRO A 94 5.67 -5.71 16.55
C PRO A 94 6.82 -4.89 17.15
N GLN A 95 8.07 -5.31 16.99
CA GLN A 95 9.25 -4.55 17.43
C GLN A 95 9.34 -3.17 16.75
N TYR A 96 8.91 -3.10 15.48
CA TYR A 96 8.98 -1.87 14.69
C TYR A 96 7.64 -1.16 14.56
N TRP A 97 6.53 -1.92 14.59
CA TRP A 97 5.18 -1.42 14.32
C TRP A 97 4.31 -1.32 15.58
N GLY A 98 4.81 -1.76 16.73
CA GLY A 98 4.10 -1.73 18.01
C GLY A 98 3.10 -2.89 18.18
N SER A 99 2.36 -2.87 19.30
CA SER A 99 1.34 -3.87 19.60
C SER A 99 0.16 -3.87 18.61
N ASP A 100 -0.03 -2.77 17.88
CA ASP A 100 -1.03 -2.63 16.82
C ASP A 100 -0.49 -3.00 15.42
N SER A 101 0.60 -3.78 15.32
CA SER A 101 1.27 -4.07 14.05
C SER A 101 0.36 -4.72 13.01
N LEU A 102 -0.57 -5.58 13.41
CA LEU A 102 -1.52 -6.22 12.49
C LEU A 102 -2.77 -5.36 12.25
N THR A 103 -2.92 -4.24 12.95
CA THR A 103 -4.05 -3.34 12.77
C THR A 103 -3.80 -2.42 11.59
N TRP A 104 -4.70 -2.49 10.59
CA TRP A 104 -4.73 -1.55 9.48
C TRP A 104 -5.15 -0.15 9.96
N LYS A 105 -4.18 0.78 10.02
CA LYS A 105 -4.34 2.13 10.58
C LYS A 105 -3.55 3.17 9.75
N PRO A 106 -4.14 3.72 8.66
CA PRO A 106 -3.48 4.70 7.80
C PRO A 106 -2.90 5.91 8.53
N GLY A 107 -3.55 6.38 9.60
CA GLY A 107 -3.08 7.51 10.40
C GLY A 107 -1.69 7.33 11.00
N ARG A 108 -1.14 6.10 11.07
CA ARG A 108 0.24 5.86 11.53
C ARG A 108 1.31 6.50 10.65
N TRP A 109 0.95 6.88 9.43
CA TRP A 109 1.84 7.50 8.46
C TRP A 109 1.77 9.02 8.46
N ILE A 110 0.95 9.62 9.31
CA ILE A 110 0.75 11.06 9.38
C ILE A 110 1.25 11.60 10.72
N HIS A 111 2.03 12.67 10.66
CA HIS A 111 2.44 13.48 11.79
C HIS A 111 1.96 14.91 11.60
N SER A 112 1.44 15.54 12.65
CA SER A 112 1.05 16.96 12.62
C SER A 112 1.95 17.74 13.57
N PRO A 113 3.11 18.25 13.10
CA PRO A 113 3.93 19.13 13.91
C PRO A 113 3.13 20.40 14.23
N GLY A 114 3.05 20.77 15.51
CA GLY A 114 2.19 21.85 16.03
C GLY A 114 2.46 23.27 15.52
N LYS A 115 3.24 23.45 14.44
CA LYS A 115 3.50 24.75 13.79
C LYS A 115 2.37 25.19 12.86
N LEU A 116 1.66 24.24 12.25
CA LEU A 116 0.52 24.48 11.36
C LEU A 116 -0.67 23.67 11.86
N VAL A 117 -1.85 24.28 11.85
CA VAL A 117 -3.08 23.66 12.38
C VAL A 117 -3.85 22.98 11.25
N GLY A 118 -4.38 21.78 11.51
CA GLY A 118 -5.21 21.04 10.57
C GLY A 118 -4.43 20.38 9.43
N ILE A 119 -5.15 20.03 8.36
CA ILE A 119 -4.66 19.23 7.21
C ILE A 119 -3.43 19.86 6.55
N ALA A 120 -3.36 21.19 6.51
CA ALA A 120 -2.22 21.92 5.94
C ALA A 120 -0.89 21.58 6.63
N GLY A 121 -0.94 21.29 7.93
CA GLY A 121 0.23 20.97 8.74
C GLY A 121 0.61 19.49 8.78
N GLU A 122 -0.16 18.60 8.15
CA GLU A 122 0.16 17.17 8.16
C GLU A 122 1.42 16.86 7.35
N GLU A 123 2.22 15.90 7.81
CA GLU A 123 3.44 15.44 7.14
C GLU A 123 3.46 13.92 7.09
N MET A 124 3.96 13.35 5.98
CA MET A 124 4.14 11.91 5.84
C MET A 124 5.34 11.43 6.66
N ILE A 125 5.09 10.56 7.63
CA ILE A 125 6.15 9.88 8.38
C ILE A 125 6.91 8.95 7.44
N GLN A 126 8.23 9.13 7.40
CA GLN A 126 9.13 8.18 6.76
C GLN A 126 9.67 7.20 7.81
N PRO A 127 9.35 5.90 7.74
CA PRO A 127 9.89 4.93 8.66
C PRO A 127 11.42 4.87 8.48
N PRO A 128 12.16 4.53 9.55
CA PRO A 128 13.60 4.33 9.44
C PRO A 128 13.97 3.38 8.31
N LYS A 129 15.15 3.62 7.70
CA LYS A 129 15.64 2.85 6.56
C LYS A 129 15.54 1.35 6.86
N GLY A 130 14.97 0.61 5.91
CA GLY A 130 14.86 -0.85 6.01
C GLY A 130 13.68 -1.36 6.83
N ARG A 131 12.80 -0.50 7.39
CA ARG A 131 11.60 -0.94 8.14
C ARG A 131 10.32 -1.04 7.30
N PHE A 132 10.35 -0.49 6.09
CA PHE A 132 9.25 -0.58 5.14
C PHE A 132 9.82 -0.72 3.73
N LEU A 133 9.51 -1.84 3.06
CA LEU A 133 10.14 -2.24 1.79
C LEU A 133 9.11 -2.54 0.68
N ALA A 134 7.94 -1.89 0.68
CA ALA A 134 6.90 -2.12 -0.33
C ALA A 134 7.36 -1.96 -1.79
N TRP A 135 8.41 -1.18 -2.05
CA TRP A 135 9.02 -1.00 -3.36
C TRP A 135 10.49 -1.45 -3.41
N ALA A 136 10.94 -2.27 -2.46
CA ALA A 136 12.34 -2.53 -2.17
C ALA A 136 13.13 -1.25 -1.80
N SER A 137 14.47 -1.35 -1.83
CA SER A 137 15.40 -0.25 -1.55
C SER A 137 16.67 -0.40 -2.39
N GLY A 138 17.46 0.67 -2.48
CA GLY A 138 18.74 0.72 -3.18
C GLY A 138 18.62 0.94 -4.69
N PRO A 139 19.70 0.67 -5.45
CA PRO A 139 19.77 0.94 -6.90
C PRO A 139 18.73 0.18 -7.75
N ARG A 140 18.18 -0.91 -7.21
CA ARG A 140 17.15 -1.75 -7.83
C ARG A 140 15.79 -1.57 -7.14
N ILE A 141 15.52 -0.37 -6.62
CA ILE A 141 14.18 0.01 -6.14
C ILE A 141 13.18 -0.07 -7.30
N CYS A 142 11.92 -0.38 -7.00
CA CYS A 142 10.87 -0.48 -8.01
C CYS A 142 10.80 0.82 -8.85
N PRO A 143 11.03 0.76 -10.17
CA PRO A 143 10.98 1.94 -11.02
C PRO A 143 9.57 2.54 -11.07
N GLY A 144 8.54 1.72 -10.86
CA GLY A 144 7.13 2.14 -10.80
C GLY A 144 6.72 2.80 -9.47
N LYS A 145 7.64 3.03 -8.52
CA LYS A 145 7.27 3.61 -7.20
C LYS A 145 6.51 4.92 -7.34
N LYS A 146 7.04 5.89 -8.09
CA LYS A 146 6.39 7.19 -8.26
C LYS A 146 5.11 7.10 -9.08
N PHE A 147 5.13 6.31 -10.16
CA PHE A 147 3.95 6.07 -10.99
C PHE A 147 2.79 5.50 -10.18
N SER A 148 3.02 4.40 -9.44
CA SER A 148 1.99 3.76 -8.61
C SER A 148 1.45 4.68 -7.50
N GLN A 149 2.30 5.51 -6.87
CA GLN A 149 1.86 6.48 -5.87
C GLN A 149 0.90 7.51 -6.49
N VAL A 150 1.27 8.05 -7.64
CA VAL A 150 0.48 9.02 -8.39
C VAL A 150 -0.85 8.41 -8.84
N GLU A 151 -0.81 7.28 -9.51
CA GLU A 151 -2.00 6.58 -10.01
C GLU A 151 -2.97 6.22 -8.87
N PHE A 152 -2.46 5.62 -7.79
CA PHE A 152 -3.29 5.25 -6.64
C PHE A 152 -3.96 6.48 -6.02
N VAL A 153 -3.21 7.55 -5.76
CA VAL A 153 -3.75 8.78 -5.17
C VAL A 153 -4.77 9.43 -6.10
N ALA A 154 -4.54 9.43 -7.42
CA ALA A 154 -5.50 9.93 -8.39
C ALA A 154 -6.81 9.15 -8.34
N VAL A 155 -6.76 7.81 -8.37
CA VAL A 155 -7.95 6.95 -8.28
C VAL A 155 -8.69 7.19 -6.96
N MET A 156 -7.98 7.25 -5.83
CA MET A 156 -8.58 7.52 -4.53
C MET A 156 -9.28 8.89 -4.51
N ALA A 157 -8.61 9.94 -5.00
CA ALA A 157 -9.18 11.28 -5.03
C ALA A 157 -10.41 11.35 -5.95
N THR A 158 -10.34 10.78 -7.15
CA THR A 158 -11.47 10.76 -8.10
C THR A 158 -12.67 10.01 -7.54
N LEU A 159 -12.47 8.83 -6.97
CA LEU A 159 -13.57 8.02 -6.44
C LEU A 159 -14.15 8.65 -5.18
N PHE A 160 -13.32 8.93 -4.17
CA PHE A 160 -13.80 9.32 -2.85
C PHE A 160 -14.23 10.77 -2.75
N ARG A 161 -13.88 11.64 -3.71
CA ARG A 161 -14.42 13.00 -3.78
C ARG A 161 -15.94 12.98 -3.92
N ARG A 162 -16.48 12.12 -4.80
CA ARG A 162 -17.92 12.09 -5.11
C ARG A 162 -18.64 10.88 -4.53
N LEU A 163 -17.94 9.78 -4.29
CA LEU A 163 -18.53 8.50 -3.94
C LEU A 163 -18.13 8.09 -2.52
N ARG A 164 -19.00 7.29 -1.91
CA ARG A 164 -18.71 6.53 -0.69
C ARG A 164 -18.93 5.07 -1.01
N VAL A 165 -17.99 4.21 -0.62
CA VAL A 165 -18.16 2.76 -0.77
C VAL A 165 -18.73 2.19 0.52
N VAL A 166 -19.83 1.46 0.41
CA VAL A 166 -20.48 0.80 1.55
C VAL A 166 -20.71 -0.67 1.21
N PRO A 167 -20.60 -1.57 2.19
CA PRO A 167 -20.89 -2.98 1.95
C PRO A 167 -22.39 -3.20 1.74
N VAL A 168 -22.70 -4.12 0.84
CA VAL A 168 -24.07 -4.62 0.68
C VAL A 168 -24.34 -5.65 1.78
N LYS A 169 -25.46 -5.49 2.48
CA LYS A 169 -25.93 -6.42 3.51
C LYS A 169 -26.61 -7.62 2.86
N ASN A 170 -26.29 -8.82 3.32
CA ASN A 170 -27.09 -10.00 2.97
C ASN A 170 -28.39 -10.02 3.78
N GLN A 171 -29.36 -10.81 3.32
CA GLN A 171 -30.62 -10.96 4.03
C GLN A 171 -30.37 -11.54 5.43
N GLY A 172 -30.83 -10.82 6.47
CA GLY A 172 -30.66 -11.23 7.87
C GLY A 172 -29.38 -10.75 8.55
N GLU A 173 -28.43 -10.13 7.83
CA GLU A 173 -27.22 -9.59 8.45
C GLU A 173 -27.49 -8.27 9.20
N ASN A 174 -26.98 -8.17 10.43
CA ASN A 174 -26.80 -6.90 11.11
C ASN A 174 -25.45 -6.24 10.72
N GLU A 175 -25.16 -5.04 11.22
CA GLU A 175 -23.90 -4.32 10.91
C GLU A 175 -22.65 -5.06 11.39
N ASP A 176 -22.71 -5.76 12.51
CA ASP A 176 -21.58 -6.51 13.06
C ASP A 176 -21.30 -7.78 12.26
N ASP A 177 -22.34 -8.43 11.74
CA ASP A 177 -22.21 -9.57 10.83
C ASP A 177 -21.52 -9.13 9.54
N VAL A 178 -21.91 -7.99 8.98
CA VAL A 178 -21.29 -7.41 7.78
C VAL A 178 -19.81 -7.08 8.04
N ARG A 179 -19.48 -6.45 9.17
CA ARG A 179 -18.08 -6.14 9.53
C ARG A 179 -17.25 -7.40 9.68
N ARG A 180 -17.79 -8.42 10.34
CA ARG A 180 -17.13 -9.72 10.53
C ARG A 180 -16.88 -10.40 9.19
N ARG A 181 -17.90 -10.50 8.33
CA ARG A 181 -17.76 -11.09 7.00
C ARG A 181 -16.68 -10.40 6.18
N ILE A 182 -16.64 -9.07 6.19
CA ILE A 182 -15.60 -8.32 5.47
C ILE A 182 -14.22 -8.59 6.05
N HIS A 183 -14.09 -8.61 7.38
CA HIS A 183 -12.84 -8.94 8.04
C HIS A 183 -12.36 -10.34 7.65
N ASP A 184 -13.23 -11.35 7.76
CA ASP A 184 -12.91 -12.74 7.43
C ASP A 184 -12.53 -12.88 5.95
N THR A 185 -13.21 -12.16 5.04
CA THR A 185 -12.86 -12.13 3.61
C THR A 185 -11.50 -11.49 3.34
N VAL A 186 -11.13 -10.46 4.12
CA VAL A 186 -9.83 -9.79 3.98
C VAL A 186 -8.71 -10.66 4.54
N GLU A 187 -8.95 -11.35 5.65
CA GLU A 187 -7.99 -12.31 6.25
C GLU A 187 -7.81 -13.56 5.38
N ASP A 188 -8.83 -13.96 4.62
CA ASP A 188 -8.76 -15.01 3.58
C ASP A 188 -8.07 -14.49 2.30
N SER A 189 -6.94 -13.81 2.47
CA SER A 189 -6.08 -13.35 1.39
C SER A 189 -4.96 -14.36 1.12
N GLU A 190 -4.82 -14.78 -0.13
CA GLU A 190 -3.71 -15.65 -0.55
C GLU A 190 -2.77 -14.98 -1.56
N LEU A 191 -1.47 -15.27 -1.44
CA LEU A 191 -0.52 -14.90 -2.47
C LEU A 191 -0.66 -15.86 -3.66
N ARG A 192 -1.22 -15.36 -4.77
CA ARG A 192 -1.10 -16.02 -6.07
C ARG A 192 0.10 -15.47 -6.83
N MET A 193 1.17 -16.25 -6.92
CA MET A 193 2.25 -15.98 -7.89
C MET A 193 1.65 -16.08 -9.30
N THR A 194 1.45 -14.96 -9.99
CA THR A 194 0.86 -15.03 -11.33
C THR A 194 1.94 -15.31 -12.36
N LEU A 195 2.07 -16.58 -12.74
CA LEU A 195 2.61 -17.06 -14.02
C LEU A 195 1.48 -17.80 -14.75
N SER A 196 1.29 -17.43 -16.02
CA SER A 196 0.19 -17.81 -16.92
C SER A 196 0.27 -19.26 -17.45
N MET A 197 -0.69 -19.64 -18.31
CA MET A 197 -0.89 -21.01 -18.78
C MET A 197 0.41 -21.68 -19.26
N LYS A 198 0.65 -22.90 -18.76
CA LYS A 198 1.86 -23.68 -19.00
C LYS A 198 2.07 -24.12 -20.46
N HIS A 199 0.99 -24.17 -21.24
CA HIS A 199 0.95 -24.57 -22.66
C HIS A 199 -0.26 -23.96 -23.41
N SER A 200 -0.41 -22.63 -23.41
CA SER A 200 -1.54 -21.94 -24.06
C SER A 200 -1.63 -22.17 -25.58
N GLU A 201 -0.56 -22.62 -26.23
CA GLU A 201 -0.44 -22.96 -27.65
C GLU A 201 -1.18 -24.25 -28.06
N ARG A 202 -1.59 -25.08 -27.09
CA ARG A 202 -2.39 -26.30 -27.35
C ARG A 202 -3.79 -25.98 -27.88
N ILE A 203 -4.18 -24.71 -27.84
CA ILE A 203 -5.47 -24.21 -28.31
C ILE A 203 -5.17 -23.26 -29.47
N LYS A 204 -5.62 -23.62 -30.68
CA LYS A 204 -5.65 -22.69 -31.82
C LYS A 204 -7.04 -22.06 -31.89
N LEU A 205 -7.07 -20.74 -31.84
CA LEU A 205 -8.26 -19.93 -32.02
C LEU A 205 -8.29 -19.48 -33.48
N VAL A 206 -9.44 -19.62 -34.13
CA VAL A 206 -9.76 -19.00 -35.43
C VAL A 206 -10.87 -18.00 -35.19
N TRP A 207 -10.73 -16.84 -35.82
CA TRP A 207 -11.73 -15.79 -35.80
C TRP A 207 -12.70 -16.02 -36.97
N GLU A 208 -14.00 -15.92 -36.71
CA GLU A 208 -15.09 -16.03 -37.69
C GLU A 208 -15.73 -14.65 -37.93
N GLU A 209 -16.35 -14.45 -39.10
CA GLU A 209 -16.21 -13.25 -39.95
C GLU A 209 -16.84 -11.91 -39.51
N GLY A 210 -16.09 -10.86 -39.88
CA GLY A 210 -16.49 -9.48 -40.19
C GLY A 210 -15.43 -8.83 -41.09
#